data_AF-A0A8T7BQU7-F1
#
_entry.id   AF-A0A8T7BQU7-F1
#
_cell.length_a   1.000
_cell.length_b   1.000
_cell.length_c   1.000
_cell.angle_alpha   90.00
_cell.angle_beta   90.00
_cell.angle_gamma   90.00
#
_symmetry.space_group_name_H-M   'P 1'
#
loop_
_entity.id
_entity.type
_entity.pdbx_description
1 polymer ?
#
loop_
_entity_poly.entity_id
_entity_poly.type
_entity_poly.pdbx_seq_one_letter_code
_entity_poly.pdbx_strand_id
1 'polypeptide(L)'
;YNADTTSFDIDKGPVFTNVLLADEINRTTAKTQSALLEAMQERQVTVADTTFELSDPFWVLATQNPVEQEGVYTLPEAQLDRFSMMLRVEYPGMEEEIEMLHHRFEKLDLDKRITTGQVTGIRQMIYENTHIDDKVMEYIVALGRGTRAPQELGLNELKEMVLLGMSPRSYQHVLALSRVNAFLNGRDFILPADVKEIFPDAARHRISRTVRAEVEGLNTDDIINMILETVPIP
;
A
#
# COMPACT_ATOMS: atom_id res chain seq x y z
N TYR A 1 -21.11 -9.33 -29.19
CA TYR A 1 -21.31 -9.71 -30.61
C TYR A 1 -22.06 -8.59 -31.27
N ASN A 2 -21.39 -7.89 -32.18
CA ASN A 2 -21.97 -6.83 -32.97
C ASN A 2 -22.51 -7.45 -34.26
N ALA A 3 -23.83 -7.46 -34.39
CA ALA A 3 -24.51 -8.13 -35.49
C ALA A 3 -24.27 -7.44 -36.85
N ASP A 4 -23.92 -6.16 -36.85
CA ASP A 4 -23.71 -5.38 -38.07
C ASP A 4 -22.31 -5.61 -38.65
N THR A 5 -21.30 -5.75 -37.79
CA THR A 5 -19.90 -6.04 -38.19
C THR A 5 -19.56 -7.53 -38.16
N THR A 6 -20.48 -8.37 -37.66
CA THR A 6 -20.23 -9.81 -37.41
C THR A 6 -18.99 -10.04 -36.53
N SER A 7 -18.65 -9.09 -35.65
CA SER A 7 -17.46 -9.13 -34.78
C SER A 7 -17.81 -9.31 -33.30
N PHE A 8 -16.85 -9.83 -32.54
CA PHE A 8 -16.89 -9.78 -31.08
C PHE A 8 -16.14 -8.54 -30.63
N ASP A 9 -16.87 -7.51 -30.24
CA ASP A 9 -16.30 -6.30 -29.65
C ASP A 9 -15.99 -6.55 -28.17
N ILE A 10 -14.85 -6.03 -27.71
CA ILE A 10 -14.41 -6.15 -26.32
C ILE A 10 -14.87 -4.91 -25.57
N ASP A 11 -15.76 -5.09 -24.60
CA ASP A 11 -16.13 -4.03 -23.67
C ASP A 11 -15.10 -3.93 -22.54
N LYS A 12 -14.56 -2.73 -22.35
CA LYS A 12 -13.61 -2.43 -21.29
C LYS A 12 -14.29 -2.53 -19.92
N GLY A 13 -13.81 -3.46 -19.10
CA GLY A 13 -14.30 -3.68 -17.74
C GLY A 13 -13.91 -2.58 -16.73
N PRO A 14 -14.28 -2.74 -15.45
CA PRO A 14 -14.12 -1.71 -14.42
C PRO A 14 -12.67 -1.36 -14.08
N VAL A 15 -11.71 -2.22 -14.45
CA VAL A 15 -10.27 -1.96 -14.24
C VAL A 15 -9.74 -0.80 -15.10
N PHE A 16 -10.44 -0.45 -16.20
CA PHE A 16 -10.10 0.68 -17.07
C PHE A 16 -10.60 2.00 -16.46
N THR A 17 -10.05 2.38 -15.31
CA THR A 17 -10.35 3.59 -14.53
C THR A 17 -9.04 4.23 -14.03
N ASN A 18 -9.11 5.41 -13.41
CA ASN A 18 -7.97 5.99 -12.68
C ASN A 18 -7.91 5.54 -11.22
N VAL A 19 -9.06 5.35 -10.58
CA VAL A 19 -9.17 4.90 -9.19
C VAL A 19 -10.15 3.73 -9.15
N LEU A 20 -9.69 2.60 -8.65
CA LEU A 20 -10.46 1.38 -8.48
C LEU A 20 -10.55 1.06 -6.99
N LEU A 21 -11.78 1.03 -6.47
CA LEU A 21 -12.07 0.50 -5.13
C LEU A 21 -12.49 -0.97 -5.27
N ALA A 22 -11.60 -1.87 -4.88
CA ALA A 22 -11.84 -3.30 -4.79
C ALA A 22 -12.30 -3.64 -3.36
N ASP A 23 -13.60 -3.48 -3.14
CA ASP A 23 -14.19 -3.75 -1.83
C ASP A 23 -14.18 -5.26 -1.51
N GLU A 24 -13.79 -5.60 -0.30
CA GLU A 24 -13.71 -6.95 0.25
C GLU A 24 -12.96 -7.92 -0.69
N ILE A 25 -11.74 -7.55 -1.08
CA ILE A 25 -10.93 -8.33 -2.04
C ILE A 25 -10.75 -9.79 -1.60
N ASN A 26 -10.77 -10.05 -0.29
CA ASN A 26 -10.69 -11.37 0.32
C ASN A 26 -11.95 -12.24 0.11
N ARG A 27 -13.07 -11.70 -0.36
CA ARG A 27 -14.29 -12.48 -0.72
C ARG A 27 -14.31 -12.96 -2.16
N THR A 28 -13.36 -12.50 -2.97
CA THR A 28 -13.26 -12.91 -4.37
C THR A 28 -12.38 -14.15 -4.51
N THR A 29 -12.60 -14.94 -5.57
CA THR A 29 -11.79 -16.14 -5.81
C THR A 29 -10.31 -15.79 -6.01
N ALA A 30 -9.40 -16.70 -5.67
CA ALA A 30 -7.96 -16.51 -5.90
C ALA A 30 -7.60 -16.18 -7.36
N LYS A 31 -8.39 -16.65 -8.34
CA LYS A 31 -8.22 -16.30 -9.76
C LYS A 31 -8.55 -14.83 -10.02
N THR A 32 -9.65 -14.34 -9.45
CA THR A 32 -10.06 -12.93 -9.56
C THR A 32 -9.04 -12.01 -8.90
N GLN A 33 -8.56 -12.38 -7.70
CA GLN A 33 -7.49 -11.66 -7.01
C GLN A 33 -6.23 -11.60 -7.88
N SER A 34 -5.81 -12.75 -8.44
CA SER A 34 -4.62 -12.83 -9.30
C SER A 34 -4.74 -11.94 -10.54
N ALA A 35 -5.91 -11.91 -11.19
CA ALA A 35 -6.15 -11.06 -12.36
C ALA A 35 -6.05 -9.56 -12.02
N LEU A 36 -6.57 -9.13 -10.87
CA LEU A 36 -6.43 -7.75 -10.40
C LEU A 36 -4.96 -7.41 -10.12
N LEU A 37 -4.23 -8.30 -9.44
CA LEU A 37 -2.82 -8.10 -9.10
C LEU A 37 -1.91 -8.09 -10.33
N GLU A 38 -2.24 -8.86 -11.35
CA GLU A 38 -1.58 -8.81 -12.66
C GLU A 38 -1.80 -7.44 -13.32
N ALA A 39 -3.05 -6.97 -13.38
CA ALA A 39 -3.36 -5.64 -13.91
C ALA A 39 -2.66 -4.51 -13.13
N MET A 40 -2.54 -4.64 -11.81
CA MET A 40 -1.78 -3.70 -10.97
C MET A 40 -0.29 -3.67 -11.30
N GLN A 41 0.30 -4.83 -11.56
CA GLN A 41 1.74 -4.98 -11.76
C GLN A 41 2.17 -4.66 -13.19
N GLU A 42 1.44 -5.16 -14.18
CA GLU A 42 1.76 -5.04 -15.61
C GLU A 42 1.20 -3.77 -16.23
N ARG A 43 0.26 -3.09 -15.56
CA ARG A 43 -0.41 -1.87 -16.06
C ARG A 43 -1.15 -2.03 -17.38
N GLN A 44 -1.43 -3.27 -17.78
CA GLN A 44 -2.14 -3.61 -19.00
C GLN A 44 -3.03 -4.84 -18.77
N VAL A 45 -3.98 -5.06 -19.68
CA VAL A 45 -4.81 -6.28 -19.73
C VAL A 45 -4.82 -6.80 -21.16
N THR A 46 -4.53 -8.08 -21.33
CA THR A 46 -4.59 -8.75 -22.64
C THR A 46 -5.84 -9.61 -22.74
N VAL A 47 -6.62 -9.40 -23.78
CA VAL A 47 -7.81 -10.20 -24.10
C VAL A 47 -7.59 -10.81 -25.48
N ALA A 48 -7.45 -12.13 -25.52
CA ALA A 48 -7.06 -12.87 -26.72
C ALA A 48 -5.73 -12.36 -27.31
N ASP A 49 -5.76 -11.73 -28.48
CA ASP A 49 -4.61 -11.20 -29.21
C ASP A 49 -4.40 -9.68 -29.02
N THR A 50 -5.30 -9.02 -28.28
CA THR A 50 -5.29 -7.57 -28.12
C THR A 50 -4.93 -7.17 -26.70
N THR A 51 -3.88 -6.36 -26.56
CA THR A 51 -3.44 -5.78 -25.28
C THR A 51 -3.95 -4.36 -25.14
N PHE A 52 -4.47 -4.04 -23.95
CA PHE A 52 -4.99 -2.72 -23.60
C PHE A 52 -4.26 -2.16 -22.39
N GLU A 53 -3.63 -1.01 -22.57
CA GLU A 53 -3.02 -0.26 -21.47
C GLU A 53 -4.09 0.29 -20.51
N LEU A 54 -3.77 0.29 -19.21
CA LEU A 54 -4.58 0.95 -18.19
C LEU A 54 -4.31 2.46 -18.18
N SER A 55 -5.23 3.21 -17.57
CA SER A 55 -5.09 4.67 -17.45
C SER A 55 -3.90 5.03 -16.55
N ASP A 56 -3.25 6.15 -16.80
CA ASP A 56 -2.24 6.71 -15.88
C ASP A 56 -2.74 8.06 -15.33
N PRO A 57 -2.90 8.22 -14.00
CA PRO A 57 -2.63 7.25 -12.94
C PRO A 57 -3.68 6.13 -12.86
N PHE A 58 -3.25 4.91 -12.45
CA PHE A 58 -4.13 3.81 -12.04
C PHE A 58 -3.82 3.42 -10.59
N TRP A 59 -4.77 3.68 -9.69
CA TRP A 59 -4.67 3.42 -8.26
C TRP A 59 -5.72 2.41 -7.85
N VAL A 60 -5.30 1.44 -7.04
CA VAL A 60 -6.20 0.43 -6.47
C VAL A 60 -6.24 0.61 -4.96
N LEU A 61 -7.43 0.84 -4.43
CA LEU A 61 -7.73 0.73 -3.01
C LEU A 61 -8.45 -0.60 -2.83
N ALA A 62 -7.94 -1.45 -1.94
CA ALA A 62 -8.58 -2.72 -1.64
C ALA A 62 -8.89 -2.76 -0.14
N THR A 63 -10.10 -3.20 0.20
CA THR A 63 -10.51 -3.37 1.60
C THR A 63 -10.51 -4.87 1.94
N GLN A 64 -10.27 -5.19 3.20
CA GLN A 64 -10.38 -6.54 3.73
C GLN A 64 -11.20 -6.48 5.01
N ASN A 65 -12.27 -7.26 5.09
CA ASN A 65 -13.03 -7.40 6.33
C ASN A 65 -12.39 -8.49 7.21
N PRO A 66 -11.90 -8.18 8.42
CA PRO A 66 -11.16 -9.12 9.25
C PRO A 66 -12.04 -10.10 10.05
N VAL A 67 -13.37 -9.88 10.14
CA VAL A 67 -14.23 -10.58 11.11
C VAL A 67 -15.02 -11.75 10.51
N GLU A 68 -15.07 -11.90 9.19
CA GLU A 68 -15.95 -12.89 8.54
C GLU A 68 -15.30 -14.28 8.38
N GLN A 69 -16.05 -15.34 8.72
CA GLN A 69 -15.56 -16.72 8.83
C GLN A 69 -15.86 -17.61 7.61
N GLU A 70 -16.79 -17.23 6.72
CA GLU A 70 -17.18 -18.04 5.56
C GLU A 70 -16.84 -17.39 4.23
N GLY A 71 -16.32 -18.18 3.28
CA GLY A 71 -16.07 -17.74 1.91
C GLY A 71 -14.89 -16.78 1.73
N VAL A 72 -13.98 -16.71 2.69
CA VAL A 72 -12.81 -15.81 2.64
C VAL A 72 -11.58 -16.53 2.08
N TYR A 73 -10.98 -15.93 1.05
CA TYR A 73 -9.70 -16.30 0.47
C TYR A 73 -8.64 -15.28 0.90
N THR A 74 -7.80 -15.67 1.86
CA THR A 74 -6.68 -14.84 2.31
C THR A 74 -5.70 -14.61 1.17
N LEU A 75 -5.22 -13.37 1.03
CA LEU A 75 -4.17 -13.06 0.07
C LEU A 75 -2.84 -13.58 0.64
N PRO A 76 -2.09 -14.42 -0.10
CA PRO A 76 -0.72 -14.78 0.25
C PRO A 76 0.16 -13.54 0.43
N GLU A 77 1.21 -13.64 1.23
CA GLU A 77 2.13 -12.52 1.51
C GLU A 77 2.78 -11.98 0.23
N ALA A 78 3.11 -12.88 -0.70
CA ALA A 78 3.65 -12.50 -2.01
C ALA A 78 2.66 -11.66 -2.85
N GLN A 79 1.36 -11.78 -2.59
CA GLN A 79 0.33 -10.95 -3.21
C GLN A 79 0.19 -9.61 -2.51
N LEU A 80 0.16 -9.63 -1.18
CA LEU A 80 0.11 -8.41 -0.36
C LEU A 80 1.32 -7.49 -0.63
N ASP A 81 2.51 -8.05 -0.89
CA ASP A 81 3.72 -7.26 -1.19
C ASP A 81 3.57 -6.30 -2.39
N ARG A 82 2.59 -6.54 -3.29
CA ARG A 82 2.28 -5.64 -4.41
C ARG A 82 1.58 -4.35 -3.99
N PHE A 83 0.99 -4.30 -2.79
CA PHE A 83 0.41 -3.08 -2.24
C PHE A 83 1.50 -2.22 -1.60
N SER A 84 1.48 -0.92 -1.87
CA SER A 84 2.48 -0.01 -1.30
C SER A 84 2.32 0.13 0.21
N MET A 85 1.07 0.20 0.70
CA MET A 85 0.71 0.38 2.10
C MET A 85 -0.46 -0.54 2.47
N MET A 86 -0.54 -0.91 3.75
CA MET A 86 -1.73 -1.47 4.38
C MET A 86 -2.12 -0.52 5.51
N LEU A 87 -3.28 0.14 5.40
CA LEU A 87 -3.77 1.05 6.42
C LEU A 87 -4.72 0.32 7.37
N ARG A 88 -4.65 0.64 8.67
CA ARG A 88 -5.67 0.25 9.65
C ARG A 88 -6.61 1.43 9.83
N VAL A 89 -7.88 1.22 9.50
CA VAL A 89 -8.93 2.22 9.70
C VAL A 89 -9.65 1.86 10.99
N GLU A 90 -9.51 2.72 11.99
CA GLU A 90 -10.21 2.61 13.26
C GLU A 90 -11.53 3.41 13.21
N TYR A 91 -12.40 3.16 14.19
CA TYR A 91 -13.59 3.98 14.33
C TYR A 91 -13.20 5.40 14.79
N PRO A 92 -13.81 6.44 14.20
CA PRO A 92 -13.59 7.81 14.64
C PRO A 92 -14.00 8.02 16.10
N GLY A 93 -13.46 9.05 16.73
CA GLY A 93 -13.86 9.45 18.07
C GLY A 93 -15.28 10.02 18.09
N MET A 94 -15.89 10.10 19.29
CA MET A 94 -17.25 10.63 19.44
C MET A 94 -17.45 12.02 18.81
N GLU A 95 -16.47 12.91 18.93
CA GLU A 95 -16.57 14.27 18.37
C GLU A 95 -16.56 14.26 16.83
N GLU A 96 -15.71 13.44 16.22
CA GLU A 96 -15.63 13.23 14.78
C GLU A 96 -16.91 12.56 14.26
N GLU A 97 -17.45 11.58 14.97
CA GLU A 97 -18.74 10.95 14.65
C GLU A 97 -19.89 11.97 14.68
N ILE A 98 -19.93 12.84 15.68
CA ILE A 98 -20.90 13.93 15.74
C ILE A 98 -20.72 14.85 14.52
N GLU A 99 -19.50 15.27 14.20
CA GLU A 99 -19.22 16.10 13.03
C GLU A 99 -19.68 15.44 11.72
N MET A 100 -19.47 14.13 11.57
CA MET A 100 -19.95 13.36 10.43
C MET A 100 -21.48 13.38 10.33
N LEU A 101 -22.23 13.35 11.44
CA LEU A 101 -23.69 13.47 11.44
C LEU A 101 -24.17 14.86 11.02
N HIS A 102 -23.37 15.90 11.26
CA HIS A 102 -23.66 17.26 10.79
C HIS A 102 -23.49 17.39 9.26
N HIS A 103 -22.64 16.56 8.65
CA HIS A 103 -22.47 16.49 7.21
C HIS A 103 -23.67 15.77 6.58
N ARG A 104 -24.62 16.53 6.03
CA ARG A 104 -25.69 15.96 5.21
C ARG A 104 -25.10 15.36 3.95
N PHE A 105 -25.63 14.21 3.51
CA PHE A 105 -25.39 13.63 2.17
C PHE A 105 -26.02 14.48 1.06
N GLU A 106 -25.67 15.75 1.01
CA GLU A 106 -26.01 16.61 -0.12
C GLU A 106 -25.12 16.27 -1.29
N LYS A 107 -25.66 16.44 -2.51
CA LYS A 107 -24.88 16.27 -3.72
C LYS A 107 -23.79 17.33 -3.73
N LEU A 108 -22.56 16.93 -3.40
CA LEU A 108 -21.40 17.80 -3.48
C LEU A 108 -21.17 18.16 -4.94
N ASP A 109 -21.32 19.45 -5.26
CA ASP A 109 -20.86 19.99 -6.54
C ASP A 109 -19.37 20.32 -6.37
N LEU A 110 -18.52 19.42 -6.85
CA LEU A 110 -17.08 19.52 -6.69
C LEU A 110 -16.45 20.19 -7.91
N ASP A 111 -15.78 21.32 -7.67
CA ASP A 111 -14.95 21.95 -8.69
C ASP A 111 -13.73 21.09 -9.00
N LYS A 112 -13.58 20.72 -10.27
CA LYS A 112 -12.35 20.08 -10.75
C LYS A 112 -11.18 21.06 -10.65
N ARG A 113 -10.25 20.80 -9.71
CA ARG A 113 -9.06 21.65 -9.50
C ARG A 113 -7.89 21.31 -10.42
N ILE A 114 -7.65 20.02 -10.68
CA ILE A 114 -6.54 19.55 -11.50
C ILE A 114 -6.97 18.41 -12.44
N THR A 115 -6.16 18.16 -13.46
CA THR A 115 -6.31 17.04 -14.41
C THR A 115 -5.44 15.85 -14.02
N THR A 116 -5.75 14.67 -14.57
CA THR A 116 -4.92 13.47 -14.39
C THR A 116 -3.49 13.66 -14.93
N GLY A 117 -3.33 14.40 -16.04
CA GLY A 117 -2.01 14.76 -16.58
C GLY A 117 -1.21 15.69 -15.65
N GLN A 118 -1.88 16.56 -14.88
CA GLN A 118 -1.21 17.35 -13.85
C GLN A 118 -0.77 16.48 -12.67
N VAL A 119 -1.57 15.48 -12.29
CA VAL A 119 -1.20 14.51 -11.24
C VAL A 119 0.05 13.72 -11.63
N THR A 120 0.14 13.23 -12.87
CA THR A 120 1.34 12.52 -13.35
C THR A 120 2.54 13.45 -13.47
N GLY A 121 2.34 14.71 -13.87
CA GLY A 121 3.38 15.75 -13.85
C GLY A 121 3.94 16.01 -12.44
N ILE A 122 3.07 16.11 -11.43
CA ILE A 122 3.49 16.23 -10.02
C ILE A 122 4.26 14.99 -9.57
N ARG A 123 3.79 13.79 -9.91
CA ARG A 123 4.49 12.54 -9.58
C ARG A 123 5.91 12.51 -10.17
N GLN A 124 6.08 12.94 -11.42
CA GLN A 124 7.39 13.00 -12.07
C GLN A 124 8.29 14.05 -11.39
N MET A 125 7.75 15.23 -11.11
CA MET A 125 8.46 16.31 -10.42
C MET A 125 8.98 15.87 -9.04
N ILE A 126 8.17 15.15 -8.25
CA ILE A 126 8.60 14.58 -6.96
C ILE A 126 9.74 13.59 -7.15
N TYR A 127 9.67 12.74 -8.18
CA TYR A 127 10.71 11.73 -8.42
C TYR A 127 12.05 12.36 -8.83
N GLU A 128 12.02 13.38 -9.69
CA GLU A 128 13.21 14.04 -10.24
C GLU A 128 13.86 15.02 -9.28
N ASN A 129 13.05 15.76 -8.51
CA ASN A 129 13.55 16.91 -7.73
C ASN A 129 13.77 16.60 -6.25
N THR A 130 13.21 15.51 -5.71
CA THR A 130 13.42 15.18 -4.30
C THR A 130 14.79 14.56 -4.08
N HIS A 131 15.66 15.29 -3.38
CA HIS A 131 16.98 14.86 -2.96
C HIS A 131 16.91 13.73 -1.91
N ILE A 132 17.81 12.76 -2.04
CA ILE A 132 17.93 11.63 -1.12
C ILE A 132 19.40 11.51 -0.70
N ASP A 133 19.63 11.61 0.60
CA ASP A 133 20.93 11.38 1.22
C ASP A 133 21.17 9.86 1.41
N ASP A 134 22.41 9.42 1.25
CA ASP A 134 22.82 8.02 1.45
C ASP A 134 22.44 7.52 2.85
N LYS A 135 22.52 8.38 3.88
CA LYS A 135 22.10 8.05 5.25
C LYS A 135 20.62 7.67 5.34
N VAL A 136 19.75 8.30 4.56
CA VAL A 136 18.33 7.94 4.53
C VAL A 136 18.15 6.56 3.92
N MET A 137 18.91 6.24 2.86
CA MET A 137 18.89 4.90 2.25
C MET A 137 19.41 3.84 3.22
N GLU A 138 20.50 4.12 3.92
CA GLU A 138 21.03 3.27 4.99
C GLU A 138 20.01 3.06 6.11
N TYR A 139 19.28 4.12 6.50
CA TYR A 139 18.23 4.04 7.51
C TYR A 139 17.07 3.14 7.10
N ILE A 140 16.57 3.27 5.86
CA ILE A 140 15.52 2.38 5.32
C ILE A 140 16.01 0.92 5.33
N VAL A 141 17.25 0.68 4.91
CA VAL A 141 17.84 -0.66 4.92
C VAL A 141 17.99 -1.19 6.35
N ALA A 142 18.40 -0.36 7.30
CA ALA A 142 18.55 -0.73 8.71
C ALA A 142 17.21 -1.14 9.32
N LEU A 143 16.15 -0.36 9.10
CA LEU A 143 14.79 -0.71 9.53
C LEU A 143 14.32 -2.03 8.89
N GLY A 144 14.48 -2.16 7.58
CA GLY A 144 14.11 -3.37 6.86
C GLY A 144 14.91 -4.60 7.30
N ARG A 145 16.20 -4.45 7.62
CA ARG A 145 17.01 -5.53 8.22
C ARG A 145 16.56 -5.84 9.63
N GLY A 146 16.16 -4.84 10.42
CA GLY A 146 15.59 -5.04 11.75
C GLY A 146 14.40 -5.99 11.77
N THR A 147 13.58 -5.99 10.71
CA THR A 147 12.47 -6.95 10.58
C THR A 147 12.91 -8.38 10.24
N ARG A 148 14.11 -8.57 9.67
CA ARG A 148 14.60 -9.90 9.22
C ARG A 148 15.65 -10.50 10.17
N ALA A 149 16.41 -9.65 10.84
CA ALA A 149 17.50 -10.01 11.73
C ALA A 149 17.48 -9.10 12.97
N PRO A 150 16.39 -9.08 13.76
CA PRO A 150 16.25 -8.19 14.91
C PRO A 150 17.34 -8.39 15.97
N GLN A 151 17.94 -9.58 16.05
CA GLN A 151 19.09 -9.87 16.92
C GLN A 151 20.33 -9.01 16.62
N GLU A 152 20.52 -8.56 15.36
CA GLU A 152 21.61 -7.64 15.00
C GLU A 152 21.44 -6.26 15.64
N LEU A 153 20.21 -5.92 16.05
CA LEU A 153 19.86 -4.68 16.75
C LEU A 153 19.79 -4.87 18.28
N GLY A 154 20.08 -6.06 18.79
CA GLY A 154 19.93 -6.40 20.21
C GLY A 154 18.51 -6.82 20.63
N LEU A 155 17.55 -6.86 19.70
CA LEU A 155 16.17 -7.28 19.91
C LEU A 155 16.06 -8.81 19.78
N ASN A 156 16.69 -9.55 20.68
CA ASN A 156 16.78 -11.01 20.61
C ASN A 156 15.43 -11.70 20.75
N GLU A 157 14.53 -11.12 21.55
CA GLU A 157 13.17 -11.57 21.76
C GLU A 157 12.37 -11.61 20.46
N LEU A 158 12.58 -10.63 19.57
CA LEU A 158 11.85 -10.55 18.30
C LEU A 158 12.24 -11.63 17.29
N LYS A 159 13.42 -12.25 17.45
CA LYS A 159 13.90 -13.32 16.55
C LYS A 159 12.92 -14.50 16.52
N GLU A 160 12.29 -14.80 17.64
CA GLU A 160 11.31 -15.90 17.75
C GLU A 160 9.87 -15.45 17.51
N MET A 161 9.65 -14.14 17.31
CA MET A 161 8.34 -13.53 17.07
C MET A 161 8.07 -13.25 15.59
N VAL A 162 9.11 -13.02 14.79
CA VAL A 162 8.99 -12.74 13.36
C VAL A 162 9.29 -13.99 12.55
N LEU A 163 8.28 -14.48 11.82
CA LEU A 163 8.42 -15.59 10.88
C LEU A 163 9.05 -15.14 9.56
N LEU A 164 8.61 -13.99 9.05
CA LEU A 164 9.08 -13.39 7.81
C LEU A 164 9.10 -11.88 7.95
N GLY A 165 10.22 -11.25 7.58
CA GLY A 165 10.37 -9.79 7.57
C GLY A 165 10.35 -9.20 6.16
N MET A 166 10.49 -7.88 6.08
CA MET A 166 10.42 -7.12 4.84
C MET A 166 11.51 -7.52 3.84
N SER A 167 11.11 -7.74 2.59
CA SER A 167 12.04 -7.99 1.49
C SER A 167 12.75 -6.70 1.03
N PRO A 168 13.92 -6.77 0.38
CA PRO A 168 14.56 -5.59 -0.22
C PRO A 168 13.70 -4.86 -1.26
N ARG A 169 12.76 -5.55 -1.92
CA ARG A 169 11.81 -4.94 -2.87
C ARG A 169 10.93 -3.89 -2.17
N SER A 170 10.57 -4.15 -0.93
CA SER A 170 9.76 -3.26 -0.09
C SER A 170 10.40 -1.89 0.14
N TYR A 171 11.73 -1.79 0.07
CA TYR A 171 12.45 -0.53 0.35
C TYR A 171 12.13 0.54 -0.69
N GLN A 172 11.82 0.12 -1.93
CA GLN A 172 11.38 1.05 -2.97
C GLN A 172 10.01 1.67 -2.64
N HIS A 173 9.09 0.92 -2.03
CA HIS A 173 7.82 1.47 -1.57
C HIS A 173 8.02 2.47 -0.44
N VAL A 174 8.83 2.12 0.57
CA VAL A 174 9.15 3.03 1.68
C VAL A 174 9.78 4.32 1.16
N LEU A 175 10.78 4.22 0.27
CA LEU A 175 11.46 5.39 -0.30
C LEU A 175 10.52 6.25 -1.14
N ALA A 176 9.71 5.64 -2.02
CA ALA A 176 8.77 6.38 -2.86
C ALA A 176 7.73 7.13 -2.04
N LEU A 177 7.18 6.49 -1.00
CA LEU A 177 6.23 7.11 -0.10
C LEU A 177 6.88 8.20 0.76
N SER A 178 8.13 7.99 1.21
CA SER A 178 8.90 9.01 1.95
C SER A 178 9.17 10.26 1.11
N ARG A 179 9.44 10.11 -0.20
CA ARG A 179 9.55 11.25 -1.13
C ARG A 179 8.26 12.06 -1.18
N VAL A 180 7.12 11.36 -1.28
CA VAL A 180 5.80 12.01 -1.32
C VAL A 180 5.52 12.71 0.00
N ASN A 181 5.84 12.08 1.14
CA ASN A 181 5.66 12.70 2.46
C ASN A 181 6.49 13.98 2.63
N ALA A 182 7.76 13.95 2.22
CA ALA A 182 8.61 15.13 2.23
C ALA A 182 8.02 16.27 1.37
N PHE A 183 7.54 15.92 0.17
CA PHE A 183 6.90 16.88 -0.75
C PHE A 183 5.62 17.49 -0.17
N LEU A 184 4.74 16.68 0.43
CA LEU A 184 3.51 17.18 1.07
C LEU A 184 3.82 18.10 2.26
N ASN A 185 4.95 17.88 2.92
CA ASN A 185 5.50 18.75 3.96
C ASN A 185 6.28 19.97 3.42
N GLY A 186 6.21 20.24 2.11
CA GLY A 186 6.82 21.41 1.47
C GLY A 186 8.35 21.33 1.33
N ARG A 187 8.94 20.13 1.39
CA ARG A 187 10.38 19.89 1.27
C ARG A 187 10.73 19.16 -0.02
N ASP A 188 11.92 19.45 -0.54
CA ASP A 188 12.54 18.81 -1.69
C ASP A 188 13.68 17.84 -1.27
N PHE A 189 13.71 17.43 0.01
CA PHE A 189 14.64 16.43 0.53
C PHE A 189 13.97 15.56 1.60
N ILE A 190 14.37 14.28 1.66
CA ILE A 190 13.84 13.33 2.64
C ILE A 190 14.58 13.46 3.97
N LEU A 191 13.84 13.47 5.08
CA LEU A 191 14.36 13.32 6.43
C LEU A 191 14.09 11.91 6.96
N PRO A 192 14.89 11.39 7.91
CA PRO A 192 14.59 10.12 8.59
C PRO A 192 13.20 10.10 9.26
N ALA A 193 12.69 11.26 9.67
CA ALA A 193 11.34 11.39 10.21
C ALA A 193 10.25 11.02 9.18
N ASP A 194 10.44 11.35 7.89
CA ASP A 194 9.50 10.95 6.82
C ASP A 194 9.44 9.43 6.67
N VAL A 195 10.61 8.79 6.77
CA VAL A 195 10.71 7.34 6.75
C VAL A 195 9.98 6.76 7.96
N LYS A 196 10.23 7.28 9.16
CA LYS A 196 9.58 6.81 10.40
C LYS A 196 8.05 6.89 10.34
N GLU A 197 7.52 7.97 9.80
CA GLU A 197 6.07 8.20 9.69
C GLU A 197 5.40 7.18 8.76
N ILE A 198 6.03 6.92 7.61
CA ILE A 198 5.48 6.03 6.58
C ILE A 198 5.76 4.55 6.84
N PHE A 199 6.83 4.24 7.58
CA PHE A 199 7.33 2.87 7.73
C PHE A 199 6.27 1.89 8.27
N PRO A 200 5.45 2.21 9.30
CA PRO A 200 4.41 1.31 9.78
C PRO A 200 3.45 0.85 8.67
N ASP A 201 2.91 1.79 7.90
CA ASP A 201 1.94 1.51 6.85
C ASP A 201 2.55 0.75 5.69
N ALA A 202 3.82 1.02 5.38
CA ALA A 202 4.56 0.29 4.36
C ALA A 202 5.07 -1.09 4.84
N ALA A 203 5.23 -1.32 6.14
CA ALA A 203 5.80 -2.56 6.67
C ALA A 203 4.75 -3.59 7.12
N ARG A 204 3.56 -3.14 7.54
CA ARG A 204 2.55 -3.94 8.24
C ARG A 204 2.18 -5.26 7.56
N HIS A 205 1.92 -5.26 6.27
CA HIS A 205 1.55 -6.46 5.51
C HIS A 205 2.74 -7.29 5.02
N ARG A 206 3.96 -6.88 5.38
CA ARG A 206 5.22 -7.50 4.95
C ARG A 206 5.94 -8.20 6.11
N ILE A 207 5.33 -8.23 7.29
CA ILE A 207 5.85 -8.90 8.48
C ILE A 207 4.86 -9.97 8.90
N SER A 208 5.26 -11.24 8.76
CA SER A 208 4.50 -12.38 9.25
C SER A 208 4.97 -12.74 10.65
N ARG A 209 4.02 -12.98 11.55
CA ARG A 209 4.27 -13.32 12.95
C ARG A 209 4.32 -14.83 13.15
N THR A 210 5.05 -15.28 14.17
CA THR A 210 5.00 -16.68 14.61
C THR A 210 3.78 -16.93 15.49
N VAL A 211 3.39 -18.20 15.66
CA VAL A 211 2.35 -18.61 16.62
C VAL A 211 2.68 -18.13 18.03
N ARG A 212 3.97 -18.09 18.39
CA ARG A 212 4.41 -17.59 19.69
C ARG A 212 4.06 -16.11 19.88
N ALA A 213 4.34 -15.27 18.88
CA ALA A 213 3.97 -13.86 18.92
C ALA A 213 2.46 -13.67 19.09
N GLU A 214 1.64 -14.52 18.47
CA GLU A 214 0.19 -14.50 18.65
C GLU A 214 -0.23 -14.85 20.08
N VAL A 215 0.35 -15.91 20.66
CA VAL A 215 0.07 -16.33 22.05
C VAL A 215 0.50 -15.27 23.05
N GLU A 216 1.61 -14.58 22.80
CA GLU A 216 2.11 -13.49 23.65
C GLU A 216 1.37 -12.16 23.40
N GLY A 217 0.39 -12.12 22.49
CA GLY A 217 -0.41 -10.93 22.19
C GLY A 217 0.34 -9.85 21.43
N LEU A 218 1.53 -10.15 20.90
CA LEU A 218 2.36 -9.20 20.18
C LEU A 218 1.86 -9.04 18.74
N ASN A 219 1.40 -7.84 18.40
CA ASN A 219 0.91 -7.53 17.07
C ASN A 219 2.04 -6.97 16.16
N THR A 220 1.75 -6.83 14.87
CA THR A 220 2.77 -6.38 13.90
C THR A 220 3.19 -4.92 14.13
N ASP A 221 2.28 -4.06 14.59
CA ASP A 221 2.59 -2.66 14.90
C ASP A 221 3.53 -2.57 16.11
N ASP A 222 3.36 -3.42 17.12
CA ASP A 222 4.29 -3.49 18.28
C ASP A 222 5.72 -3.84 17.82
N ILE A 223 5.84 -4.83 16.94
CA ILE A 223 7.13 -5.25 16.35
C ILE A 223 7.78 -4.09 15.59
N ILE A 224 6.99 -3.39 14.77
CA ILE A 224 7.48 -2.25 14.00
C ILE A 224 7.94 -1.12 14.93
N ASN A 225 7.15 -0.80 15.96
CA ASN A 225 7.47 0.26 16.91
C ASN A 225 8.77 -0.03 17.67
N MET A 226 8.97 -1.25 18.17
CA MET A 226 10.23 -1.64 18.81
C MET A 226 11.44 -1.46 17.88
N ILE A 227 11.30 -1.81 16.60
CA ILE A 227 12.36 -1.60 15.61
C ILE A 227 12.62 -0.11 15.37
N LEU A 228 11.58 0.71 15.22
CA LEU A 228 11.69 2.16 14.98
C LEU A 228 12.32 2.92 16.16
N GLU A 229 12.08 2.46 17.39
CA GLU A 229 12.66 3.01 18.61
C GLU A 229 14.13 2.61 18.78
N THR A 230 14.50 1.41 18.31
CA THR A 230 15.85 0.86 18.51
C THR A 230 16.82 1.31 17.42
N VAL A 231 16.38 1.39 16.16
CA VAL A 231 17.27 1.78 15.06
C VAL A 231 17.56 3.28 15.16
N PRO A 232 18.85 3.67 15.32
CA PRO A 232 19.22 5.07 15.50
C PRO A 232 18.93 5.88 14.23
N ILE A 233 18.51 7.13 14.42
CA ILE A 233 18.41 8.10 13.33
C ILE A 233 19.84 8.57 12.98
N PRO A 234 20.26 8.53 11.71
CA PRO A 234 21.62 8.89 11.28
C PRO A 234 21.92 10.40 11.17
#